data_AF-A0A3N5ZCX7-F1
#
_entry.id   AF-A0A3N5ZCX7-F1
#
_cell.length_a   1.000
_cell.length_b   1.000
_cell.length_c   1.000
_cell.angle_alpha   90.00
_cell.angle_beta   90.00
_cell.angle_gamma   90.00
#
_symmetry.space_group_name_H-M   'P 1'
#
loop_
_entity.id
_entity.type
_entity.pdbx_description
1 polymer ?
#
loop_
_entity_poly.entity_id
_entity_poly.type
_entity_poly.pdbx_seq_one_letter_code
_entity_poly.pdbx_strand_id
1 'polypeptide(L)' 'MADPGAPGLWARYYEIGTDRPLFGDHDDEVHRKFSDISVERRTGYAWYGSWPEDVLRAYPAWKRELRSGVRWGDADREK' A
#
# COMPACT_ATOMS: atom_id res chain seq x y z
N MET A 1 -14.40 -13.92 -9.72
CA MET A 1 -13.63 -15.19 -9.59
C MET A 1 -12.26 -14.80 -9.06
N ALA A 2 -11.72 -15.51 -8.07
CA ALA A 2 -10.36 -15.25 -7.58
C ALA A 2 -9.33 -15.87 -8.53
N ASP A 3 -8.27 -15.14 -8.86
CA ASP A 3 -7.14 -15.62 -9.65
C ASP A 3 -5.92 -15.82 -8.72
N PRO A 4 -5.47 -17.05 -8.48
CA PRO A 4 -4.31 -17.33 -7.63
C PRO A 4 -2.98 -16.76 -8.17
N GLY A 5 -2.89 -16.47 -9.47
CA GLY A 5 -1.69 -15.90 -10.10
C GLY A 5 -1.68 -14.38 -10.14
N ALA A 6 -2.77 -13.72 -9.73
CA ALA A 6 -2.85 -12.27 -9.73
C ALA A 6 -1.91 -11.66 -8.67
N PRO A 7 -1.36 -10.46 -8.93
CA PRO A 7 -0.63 -9.72 -7.93
C PRO A 7 -1.50 -9.47 -6.69
N GLY A 8 -0.85 -9.33 -5.54
CA GLY A 8 -1.53 -8.97 -4.31
C GLY A 8 -2.24 -7.62 -4.48
N LEU A 9 -3.35 -7.47 -3.76
CA LEU A 9 -4.17 -6.27 -3.81
C LEU A 9 -4.25 -5.64 -2.43
N TRP A 10 -3.89 -4.37 -2.34
CA TRP A 10 -3.96 -3.58 -1.11
C TRP A 10 -4.80 -2.33 -1.33
N ALA A 11 -5.54 -1.95 -0.30
CA ALA A 11 -6.25 -0.68 -0.28
C ALA A 11 -5.24 0.47 -0.11
N ARG A 12 -5.59 1.63 -0.64
CA ARG A 12 -4.81 2.86 -0.50
C ARG A 12 -4.76 3.33 0.97
N TYR A 13 -5.87 3.19 1.68
CA TYR A 13 -6.03 3.63 3.06
C TYR A 13 -6.67 2.55 3.92
N TYR A 14 -6.29 2.54 5.19
CA TYR A 14 -6.77 1.60 6.18
C TYR A 14 -7.16 2.33 7.48
N GLU A 15 -8.22 1.85 8.14
CA GLU A 15 -8.67 2.32 9.45
C GLU A 15 -7.70 1.85 10.54
N ILE A 16 -7.16 2.80 11.31
CA ILE A 16 -6.23 2.49 12.40
C ILE A 16 -6.94 1.64 13.45
N GLY A 17 -6.33 0.51 13.81
CA GLY A 17 -6.82 -0.40 14.84
C GLY A 17 -7.68 -1.55 14.31
N THR A 18 -8.26 -1.44 13.11
CA THR A 18 -9.00 -2.55 12.47
C THR A 18 -8.35 -3.07 11.20
N ASP A 19 -7.43 -2.29 10.62
CA ASP A 19 -6.76 -2.57 9.34
C ASP A 19 -7.77 -2.86 8.21
N ARG A 20 -8.95 -2.22 8.27
CA ARG A 20 -9.98 -2.31 7.25
C ARG A 20 -9.81 -1.22 6.19
N PRO A 21 -10.06 -1.50 4.90
CA PRO A 21 -10.04 -0.49 3.86
C PRO A 21 -10.96 0.69 4.16
N LEU A 22 -10.48 1.89 3.88
CA LEU A 22 -11.25 3.14 3.95
C LEU A 22 -11.31 3.83 2.58
N PHE A 23 -12.43 4.50 2.34
CA PHE A 23 -12.69 5.28 1.14
C PHE A 23 -13.15 6.69 1.55
N GLY A 24 -12.93 7.66 0.66
CA GLY A 24 -13.37 9.04 0.88
C GLY A 24 -13.95 9.60 -0.41
N ASP A 25 -14.85 10.57 -0.27
CA ASP A 25 -15.50 11.21 -1.40
C ASP A 25 -15.40 12.74 -1.30
N HIS A 26 -16.09 13.47 -2.19
CA HIS A 26 -16.17 14.93 -2.16
C HIS A 26 -17.13 15.48 -1.10
N ASP A 27 -17.83 14.61 -0.38
CA ASP A 27 -18.74 14.96 0.73
C ASP A 27 -18.01 15.17 2.06
N ASP A 28 -16.67 15.09 2.06
CA ASP A 28 -15.82 15.11 3.25
C ASP A 28 -16.12 13.98 4.26
N GLU A 29 -16.83 12.93 3.84
CA GLU A 29 -17.13 11.75 4.65
C GLU A 29 -16.18 10.57 4.34
N VAL A 30 -15.94 9.76 5.38
CA VAL A 30 -15.19 8.51 5.28
C VAL A 30 -16.16 7.34 5.17
N HIS A 31 -16.04 6.63 4.06
CA HIS A 31 -16.85 5.48 3.70
C HIS A 31 -16.12 4.17 3.97
N ARG A 32 -16.84 3.15 4.44
CA ARG A 32 -16.29 1.80 4.71
C ARG A 32 -16.54 0.80 3.58
N LYS A 33 -17.40 1.13 2.64
CA LYS A 33 -17.66 0.31 1.46
C LYS A 33 -17.35 1.10 0.21
N PHE A 34 -16.71 0.43 -0.74
CA PHE A 34 -16.44 0.99 -2.05
C PHE A 34 -17.72 1.34 -2.83
N SER A 35 -18.84 0.68 -2.50
CA SER A 35 -20.17 0.97 -3.06
C SER A 35 -20.79 2.27 -2.60
N ASP A 36 -20.20 2.94 -1.59
CA ASP A 36 -20.84 4.08 -0.95
C ASP A 36 -20.28 5.42 -1.49
N ILE A 37 -19.08 5.41 -2.09
CA ILE A 37 -18.49 6.57 -2.75
C ILE A 37 -19.07 6.81 -4.16
N SER A 38 -18.97 8.03 -4.69
CA SER A 38 -19.45 8.45 -6.00
C SER A 38 -18.79 7.66 -7.15
N VAL A 39 -19.50 7.51 -8.27
CA VAL A 39 -18.97 6.82 -9.45
C VAL A 39 -17.68 7.47 -9.94
N GLU A 40 -17.64 8.81 -9.96
CA GLU A 40 -16.43 9.58 -10.29
C GLU A 40 -15.24 9.13 -9.44
N ARG A 41 -15.40 9.07 -8.11
CA ARG A 41 -14.32 8.62 -7.22
C ARG A 41 -14.01 7.14 -7.36
N ARG A 42 -14.98 6.27 -7.64
CA ARG A 42 -14.72 4.83 -7.89
C ARG A 42 -13.83 4.62 -9.10
N THR A 43 -14.02 5.40 -10.16
CA THR A 43 -13.34 5.18 -11.44
C THR A 43 -12.12 6.09 -11.65
N GLY A 44 -12.13 7.28 -11.06
CA GLY A 44 -11.11 8.32 -11.25
C GLY A 44 -9.92 8.23 -10.29
N TYR A 45 -9.99 7.35 -9.29
CA TYR A 45 -8.93 7.23 -8.28
C TYR A 45 -8.58 5.76 -8.02
N ALA A 46 -7.28 5.48 -7.92
CA ALA A 46 -6.78 4.14 -7.62
C ALA A 46 -6.89 3.85 -6.12
N TRP A 47 -8.04 3.31 -5.70
CA TRP A 47 -8.29 2.88 -4.33
C TRP A 47 -7.61 1.57 -3.95
N TYR A 48 -7.31 0.74 -4.96
CA TYR A 48 -6.62 -0.53 -4.80
C TYR A 48 -5.45 -0.63 -5.78
N GLY A 49 -4.40 -1.33 -5.36
CA GLY A 49 -3.24 -1.58 -6.21
C GLY A 49 -2.25 -2.52 -5.57
N SER A 50 -1.18 -2.82 -6.30
CA SER A 50 -0.11 -3.75 -5.91
C SER A 50 1.17 -3.06 -5.42
N TRP A 51 1.10 -1.77 -5.09
CA TRP A 51 2.28 -0.97 -4.70
C TRP A 51 3.16 -1.61 -3.60
N PRO A 52 2.61 -2.31 -2.58
CA PRO A 52 3.44 -2.96 -1.57
C PRO A 52 4.33 -4.09 -2.09
N GLU A 53 4.07 -4.66 -3.27
CA GLU A 53 4.84 -5.80 -3.80
C GLU A 53 6.33 -5.51 -3.94
N ASP A 54 6.69 -4.31 -4.39
CA ASP A 54 8.08 -3.94 -4.59
C ASP A 54 8.84 -3.87 -3.26
N VAL A 55 8.19 -3.33 -2.22
CA VAL A 55 8.75 -3.29 -0.87
C VAL A 55 8.86 -4.71 -0.29
N LEU A 56 7.83 -5.55 -0.46
CA LEU A 56 7.86 -6.93 -0.01
C LEU A 56 8.97 -7.74 -0.69
N ARG A 57 9.24 -7.47 -1.97
CA ARG A 57 10.35 -8.08 -2.73
C ARG A 57 11.71 -7.62 -2.23
N ALA A 58 11.85 -6.34 -1.90
CA ALA A 58 13.10 -5.76 -1.39
C ALA A 58 13.39 -6.13 0.08
N TYR A 59 12.35 -6.37 0.88
CA TYR A 59 12.43 -6.54 2.32
C TYR A 59 13.44 -7.61 2.80
N PRO A 60 13.55 -8.81 2.21
CA PRO A 60 14.51 -9.82 2.67
C PRO A 60 15.97 -9.38 2.52
N ALA A 61 16.30 -8.67 1.44
CA ALA A 61 17.65 -8.15 1.21
C ALA A 61 18.00 -7.05 2.22
N TRP A 62 17.09 -6.08 2.36
CA TRP A 62 17.21 -5.01 3.36
C TRP A 62 17.37 -5.54 4.79
N LYS A 63 16.55 -6.53 5.18
CA LYS A 63 16.63 -7.15 6.51
C LYS A 63 17.97 -7.84 6.77
N ARG A 64 18.61 -8.40 5.73
CA ARG A 64 19.95 -9.00 5.83
C ARG A 64 21.02 -7.93 6.04
N GLU A 65 20.93 -6.81 5.32
CA GLU A 65 21.87 -5.69 5.42
C GLU A 65 21.84 -5.01 6.80
N LEU A 66 20.65 -4.84 7.38
CA LEU A 66 20.53 -4.37 8.77
C LEU A 66 21.24 -5.28 9.76
N ARG A 67 21.19 -6.60 9.54
CA ARG A 67 21.86 -7.58 10.42
C ARG A 67 23.38 -7.61 10.21
N SER A 68 23.89 -7.13 9.08
CA SER A 68 25.33 -6.99 8.83
C SER A 68 25.94 -5.70 9.37
N GLY A 69 25.16 -4.85 10.06
CA GLY A 69 25.66 -3.66 10.74
C GLY A 69 25.88 -2.43 9.85
N VAL A 70 25.43 -2.48 8.59
CA VAL A 70 25.46 -1.32 7.68
C VAL A 70 24.44 -0.30 8.19
N ARG A 71 24.89 0.94 8.46
CA ARG A 71 23.99 2.01 8.92
C ARG A 71 23.48 2.84 7.75
N TRP A 72 22.26 3.31 7.90
CA TRP A 72 21.68 4.33 7.04
C TRP A 72 22.60 5.57 7.01
N GLY A 73 23.17 5.88 5.85
CA GLY A 73 24.16 6.94 5.65
C GLY A 73 25.58 6.45 5.28
N ASP A 74 25.88 5.16 5.38
CA ASP A 74 27.16 4.60 4.93
C ASP A 74 27.19 4.39 3.39
N ALA A 75 26.04 4.07 2.79
CA ALA A 75 25.91 3.83 1.34
C ALA A 75 25.98 5.10 0.47
N ASP A 76 25.75 6.28 1.06
CA ASP A 76 25.65 7.56 0.34
C ASP A 76 26.97 8.38 0.36
N ARG A 77 28.03 7.87 1.01
CA ARG A 77 29.33 8.55 1.11
C ARG A 77 30.30 8.26 -0.03
N GLU A 78 29.91 7.43 -0.99
CA GLU A 78 30.71 7.09 -2.16
C GLU A 78 30.14 7.77 -3.41
N LYS A 79 30.08 9.10 -3.38
CA LYS A 79 30.13 9.94 -4.59
C LYS A 79 30.65 11.34 -4.30
#